data_AF-A0A942SJZ1-F1
#
_entry.id   AF-A0A942SJZ1-F1
#
_cell.length_a   1.000
_cell.length_b   1.000
_cell.length_c   1.000
_cell.angle_alpha   90.00
_cell.angle_beta   90.00
_cell.angle_gamma   90.00
#
_symmetry.space_group_name_H-M   'P 1'
#
loop_
_entity.id
_entity.type
_entity.pdbx_description
1 polymer ?
#
loop_
_entity_poly.entity_id
_entity_poly.type
_entity_poly.pdbx_seq_one_letter_code
_entity_poly.pdbx_strand_id
1 'polypeptide(L)'
;MAEPLLSKGKADAIANGVFLICLGILLYSSERWWPGILLAIWGSLAVRQYLTGRIFDFAISSFILLGLFLATIFQISWSTLMPLLFVIGGVYLVVREYWFTESIEQEGSRALKKEIKEEIKTEIEKEKMDDK
;
A
#
# COMPACT_ATOMS: atom_id res chain seq x y z
N MET A 1 -3.90 6.76 -9.99
CA MET A 1 -3.22 7.63 -9.02
C MET A 1 -4.13 8.83 -8.82
N ALA A 2 -4.49 9.17 -7.59
CA ALA A 2 -5.37 10.32 -7.34
C ALA A 2 -4.60 11.62 -7.57
N GLU A 3 -5.28 12.64 -8.09
CA GLU A 3 -4.67 13.95 -8.29
C GLU A 3 -4.36 14.61 -6.93
N PRO A 4 -3.18 15.22 -6.76
CA PRO A 4 -2.83 15.88 -5.52
C PRO A 4 -3.70 17.14 -5.32
N LEU A 5 -4.32 17.27 -4.14
CA LEU A 5 -5.16 18.41 -3.80
C LEU A 5 -4.32 19.67 -3.50
N LEU A 6 -3.11 19.49 -2.96
CA LEU A 6 -2.21 20.57 -2.59
C LEU A 6 -0.76 20.26 -2.97
N SER A 7 0.06 21.30 -3.09
CA SER A 7 1.51 21.14 -3.24
C SER A 7 2.11 20.52 -1.96
N LYS A 8 3.16 19.73 -2.14
CA LYS A 8 3.85 19.01 -1.06
C LYS A 8 4.23 19.92 0.12
N GLY A 9 4.74 21.12 -0.16
CA GLY A 9 5.11 22.08 0.88
C GLY A 9 3.94 22.57 1.73
N LYS A 10 2.77 22.81 1.12
CA LYS A 10 1.55 23.19 1.86
C LYS A 10 1.02 22.01 2.68
N ALA A 11 1.03 20.81 2.11
CA ALA A 11 0.63 19.59 2.81
C ALA A 11 1.51 19.30 4.03
N ASP A 12 2.83 19.47 3.91
CA ASP A 12 3.79 19.29 5.00
C ASP A 12 3.56 20.31 6.13
N ALA A 13 3.30 21.58 5.79
CA ALA A 13 2.99 22.61 6.78
C ALA A 13 1.69 22.31 7.55
N ILE A 14 0.63 21.90 6.85
CA ILE A 14 -0.65 21.53 7.48
C ILE A 14 -0.47 20.29 8.37
N ALA A 15 0.24 19.26 7.89
CA ALA A 15 0.51 18.04 8.65
C ALA A 15 1.29 18.29 9.94
N ASN A 16 2.26 19.22 9.91
CA ASN A 16 2.97 19.65 11.11
C ASN A 16 2.06 20.40 12.08
N GLY A 17 1.18 21.28 11.57
CA GLY A 17 0.17 21.96 12.39
C GLY A 17 -0.77 20.96 13.09
N VAL A 18 -1.27 19.98 12.35
CA VAL A 18 -2.11 18.90 12.90
C VAL A 18 -1.36 18.10 13.97
N PHE A 19 -0.08 17.75 13.71
CA PHE A 19 0.75 17.06 14.69
C PHE A 19 0.86 17.83 16.01
N LEU A 20 1.12 19.13 15.94
CA LEU A 20 1.24 20.00 17.11
C LEU A 20 -0.08 20.14 17.87
N ILE A 21 -1.21 20.24 17.17
CA ILE A 21 -2.54 20.26 17.78
C ILE A 21 -2.80 18.95 18.54
N CYS A 22 -2.54 17.80 17.90
CA CYS A 22 -2.69 16.50 18.53
C CYS A 22 -1.77 16.34 19.75
N LEU A 23 -0.52 16.81 19.67
CA LEU A 23 0.41 16.83 20.80
C LEU A 23 -0.10 17.72 21.95
N GLY A 24 -0.66 18.89 21.65
CA GLY A 24 -1.23 19.78 22.67
C GLY A 24 -2.38 19.11 23.42
N ILE A 25 -3.31 18.50 22.68
CA ILE A 25 -4.42 17.72 23.27
C ILE A 25 -3.88 16.55 24.09
N LEU A 26 -2.87 15.84 23.59
CA LEU A 26 -2.25 14.73 24.27
C LEU A 26 -1.69 15.16 25.63
N LEU A 27 -0.86 16.21 25.65
CA LEU A 27 -0.23 16.70 26.88
C LEU A 27 -1.25 17.17 27.91
N TYR A 28 -2.37 17.75 27.46
CA TYR A 28 -3.46 18.15 28.35
C TYR A 28 -4.22 16.95 28.95
N SER A 29 -4.37 15.87 28.18
CA SER A 29 -5.32 14.79 28.51
C SER A 29 -4.68 13.54 29.15
N SER A 30 -3.36 13.50 29.37
CA SER A 30 -2.66 12.20 29.47
C SER A 30 -2.46 11.61 30.88
N GLU A 31 -3.18 10.51 31.15
CA GLU A 31 -2.70 9.35 31.93
C GLU A 31 -2.09 8.24 31.03
N ARG A 32 -2.39 8.25 29.71
CA ARG A 32 -1.93 7.24 28.74
C ARG A 32 -1.31 7.89 27.49
N TRP A 33 -0.10 8.40 27.67
CA TRP A 33 0.64 9.15 26.66
C TRP A 33 1.01 8.31 25.41
N TRP A 34 1.32 7.01 25.58
CA TRP A 34 1.82 6.18 24.48
C TRP A 34 0.82 5.95 23.32
N PRO A 35 -0.43 5.49 23.54
CA PRO A 35 -1.40 5.37 22.46
C PRO A 35 -1.72 6.70 21.79
N GLY A 36 -1.70 7.80 22.55
CA GLY A 36 -2.00 9.11 22.00
C GLY A 36 -0.89 9.67 21.09
N ILE A 37 0.38 9.33 21.32
CA ILE A 37 1.47 9.63 20.38
C ILE A 37 1.24 8.93 19.03
N LEU A 38 0.83 7.65 19.04
CA LEU A 38 0.51 6.92 17.82
C LEU A 38 -0.59 7.62 17.01
N LEU A 39 -1.61 8.12 17.70
CA LEU A 39 -2.72 8.85 17.08
C LEU A 39 -2.27 10.20 16.51
N ALA A 40 -1.37 10.93 17.19
CA ALA A 40 -0.80 12.18 16.69
C ALA A 40 0.05 11.95 15.43
N ILE A 41 0.90 10.92 15.43
CA ILE A 41 1.72 10.53 14.27
C ILE A 41 0.81 10.12 13.10
N TRP A 42 -0.20 9.30 13.39
CA TRP A 42 -1.20 8.90 12.39
C TRP A 42 -1.90 10.11 11.80
N GLY A 43 -2.43 11.03 12.61
CA GLY A 43 -3.14 12.22 12.13
C GLY A 43 -2.28 13.09 11.20
N SER A 44 -1.01 13.31 11.55
CA SER A 44 -0.06 14.05 10.73
C SER A 44 0.20 13.36 9.37
N LEU A 45 0.52 12.06 9.39
CA LEU A 45 0.77 11.28 8.18
C LEU A 45 -0.47 11.15 7.30
N ALA A 46 -1.62 10.89 7.92
CA ALA A 46 -2.92 10.76 7.27
C ALA A 46 -3.24 12.01 6.46
N VAL A 47 -3.16 13.18 7.09
CA VAL A 47 -3.42 14.47 6.44
C VAL A 47 -2.45 14.71 5.29
N ARG A 48 -1.15 14.48 5.51
CA ARG A 48 -0.14 14.63 4.46
C ARG A 48 -0.41 13.74 3.25
N GLN A 49 -0.64 12.45 3.49
CA GLN A 49 -0.82 11.45 2.43
C GLN A 49 -2.13 11.67 1.67
N TYR A 50 -3.19 12.05 2.39
CA TYR A 50 -4.48 12.40 1.80
C TYR A 50 -4.36 13.63 0.89
N LEU A 51 -3.76 14.73 1.38
CA LEU A 51 -3.60 15.97 0.62
C LEU A 51 -2.68 15.83 -0.60
N THR A 52 -1.75 14.88 -0.57
CA THR A 52 -0.82 14.59 -1.68
C THR A 52 -1.35 13.54 -2.67
N GLY A 53 -2.59 13.06 -2.50
CA GLY A 53 -3.20 12.07 -3.40
C GLY A 53 -2.62 10.65 -3.27
N ARG A 54 -1.82 10.39 -2.22
CA ARG A 54 -1.16 9.10 -1.98
C ARG A 54 -2.09 8.14 -1.22
N ILE A 55 -3.22 7.81 -1.82
CA ILE A 55 -4.30 7.02 -1.18
C ILE A 55 -3.83 5.61 -0.77
N PHE A 56 -2.98 4.97 -1.58
CA PHE A 56 -2.45 3.65 -1.23
C PHE A 56 -1.55 3.71 0.02
N ASP A 57 -0.64 4.68 0.07
CA ASP A 57 0.23 4.88 1.23
C ASP A 57 -0.56 5.29 2.47
N PHE A 58 -1.63 6.08 2.28
CA PHE A 58 -2.59 6.43 3.33
C PHE A 58 -3.32 5.20 3.89
N ALA A 59 -3.77 4.30 3.03
CA ALA A 59 -4.47 3.09 3.45
C ALA A 59 -3.55 2.17 4.25
N ILE A 60 -2.32 1.94 3.77
CA ILE A 60 -1.33 1.11 4.47
C ILE A 60 -0.92 1.74 5.80
N SER A 61 -0.56 3.03 5.81
CA SER A 61 -0.13 3.71 7.04
C SER A 61 -1.25 3.73 8.08
N SER A 62 -2.50 3.95 7.65
CA SER A 62 -3.66 3.92 8.52
C SER A 62 -3.90 2.52 9.07
N PHE A 63 -3.83 1.48 8.24
CA PHE A 63 -3.97 0.10 8.71
C PHE A 63 -2.95 -0.26 9.79
N ILE A 64 -1.68 0.12 9.59
CA ILE A 64 -0.59 -0.18 10.54
C ILE A 64 -0.74 0.64 11.82
N LEU A 65 -0.81 1.97 11.72
CA LEU A 65 -0.79 2.85 12.89
C LEU A 65 -2.08 2.76 13.71
N LEU A 66 -3.23 2.69 13.03
CA LEU A 66 -4.51 2.57 13.69
C LEU A 66 -4.70 1.14 14.23
N GLY A 67 -4.20 0.12 13.53
CA GLY A 67 -4.10 -1.25 14.05
C GLY A 67 -3.24 -1.33 15.32
N LEU A 68 -2.08 -0.68 15.34
CA LEU A 68 -1.21 -0.62 16.52
C LEU A 68 -1.85 0.18 17.66
N PHE A 69 -2.53 1.29 17.35
CA PHE A 69 -3.31 2.05 18.32
C PHE A 69 -4.39 1.19 18.97
N LEU A 70 -5.15 0.43 18.17
CA LEU A 70 -6.17 -0.49 18.70
C LEU A 70 -5.53 -1.62 19.52
N ALA A 71 -4.42 -2.20 19.06
CA ALA A 71 -3.71 -3.23 19.80
C ALA A 71 -3.25 -2.74 21.18
N THR A 72 -2.76 -1.50 21.25
CA THR A 72 -2.31 -0.88 22.51
C THR A 72 -3.47 -0.47 23.42
N ILE A 73 -4.58 0.05 22.88
CA ILE A 73 -5.74 0.48 23.71
C ILE A 73 -6.50 -0.71 24.30
N PHE A 74 -6.60 -1.82 23.55
CA PHE A 74 -7.21 -3.06 24.00
C PHE A 74 -6.24 -3.97 24.79
N GLN A 75 -4.99 -3.52 24.99
CA GLN A 75 -3.95 -4.29 25.68
C GLN A 75 -3.80 -5.71 25.12
N ILE A 76 -3.90 -5.85 23.79
CA ILE A 76 -3.81 -7.14 23.13
C ILE A 76 -2.42 -7.71 23.37
N SER A 77 -2.36 -8.92 23.92
CA SER A 77 -1.08 -9.60 24.14
C SER A 77 -0.42 -9.95 22.80
N TRP A 78 0.90 -9.80 22.72
CA TRP A 78 1.68 -10.22 21.55
C TRP A 78 1.51 -11.71 21.25
N SER A 79 1.26 -12.51 22.28
CA SER A 79 0.94 -13.94 22.18
C SER A 79 -0.37 -14.21 21.44
N THR A 80 -1.31 -13.27 21.42
CA THR A 80 -2.56 -13.35 20.63
C THR A 80 -2.41 -12.71 19.26
N LEU A 81 -1.73 -11.55 19.20
CA LEU A 81 -1.59 -10.77 17.97
C LEU A 81 -0.77 -11.51 16.90
N MET A 82 0.36 -12.11 17.28
CA MET A 82 1.23 -12.80 16.33
C MET A 82 0.54 -13.98 15.64
N PRO A 83 -0.09 -14.94 16.36
CA PRO A 83 -0.83 -16.02 15.71
C PRO A 83 -1.93 -15.51 14.79
N LEU A 84 -2.67 -14.47 15.19
CA LEU A 84 -3.72 -13.89 14.36
C LEU A 84 -3.16 -13.34 13.04
N LEU A 85 -2.04 -12.61 13.08
CA LEU A 85 -1.37 -12.10 11.89
C LEU A 85 -0.87 -13.24 10.98
N PHE A 86 -0.33 -14.32 11.55
CA PHE A 86 0.08 -15.50 10.78
C PHE A 86 -1.09 -16.20 10.11
N VAL A 87 -2.24 -16.34 10.80
CA VAL A 87 -3.45 -16.92 10.21
C VAL A 87 -3.95 -16.05 9.06
N ILE A 88 -4.07 -14.74 9.25
CA ILE A 88 -4.50 -13.81 8.20
C ILE A 88 -3.52 -13.83 7.02
N GLY A 89 -2.21 -13.81 7.28
CA GLY A 89 -1.18 -13.88 6.26
C GLY A 89 -1.20 -15.20 5.48
N GLY A 90 -1.37 -16.32 6.17
CA GLY A 90 -1.51 -17.64 5.55
C GLY A 90 -2.75 -17.74 4.66
N VAL A 91 -3.90 -17.28 5.15
CA VAL A 91 -5.15 -17.22 4.36
C VAL A 91 -4.96 -16.33 3.14
N TYR A 92 -4.34 -15.15 3.30
CA TYR A 92 -4.03 -14.26 2.19
C TYR A 92 -3.17 -14.93 1.12
N LEU A 93 -2.12 -15.66 1.50
CA LEU A 93 -1.27 -16.38 0.55
C LEU A 93 -2.04 -17.46 -0.22
N VAL A 94 -2.87 -18.26 0.47
CA VAL A 94 -3.68 -19.30 -0.18
C VAL A 94 -4.67 -18.69 -1.17
N VAL A 95 -5.39 -17.64 -0.76
CA VAL A 95 -6.35 -16.95 -1.64
C VAL A 95 -5.65 -16.30 -2.83
N ARG A 96 -4.50 -15.66 -2.59
CA ARG A 96 -3.69 -15.04 -3.65
C ARG A 96 -3.28 -16.07 -4.68
N GLU A 97 -2.73 -17.21 -4.26
CA GLU A 97 -2.32 -18.29 -5.17
C GLU A 97 -3.52 -18.83 -5.97
N TYR A 98 -4.66 -19.03 -5.31
CA TYR A 98 -5.84 -19.59 -5.96
C TYR A 98 -6.50 -18.64 -6.97
N TRP A 99 -6.44 -17.32 -6.76
CA TRP A 99 -7.13 -16.33 -7.61
C TRP A 99 -6.22 -15.56 -8.57
N PHE A 100 -4.91 -15.43 -8.29
CA PHE A 100 -3.99 -14.61 -9.10
C PHE A 100 -3.04 -15.40 -9.99
N THR A 101 -2.89 -16.72 -9.83
CA THR A 101 -1.96 -17.50 -10.66
C THR A 101 -2.38 -17.57 -12.13
N GLU A 102 -3.67 -17.44 -12.47
CA GLU A 102 -4.11 -17.45 -13.88
C GLU A 102 -3.74 -16.18 -14.67
N SER A 103 -3.54 -15.02 -14.04
CA SER A 103 -3.36 -13.74 -14.75
C SER A 103 -1.91 -13.47 -15.16
N ILE A 104 -0.94 -13.82 -14.31
CA ILE A 104 0.50 -13.57 -14.58
C ILE A 104 1.03 -14.53 -15.64
N GLU A 105 0.64 -15.81 -15.57
CA GLU A 105 1.10 -16.82 -16.53
C GLU A 105 0.50 -16.59 -17.93
N GLN A 106 -0.75 -16.11 -18.01
CA GLN A 106 -1.37 -15.74 -19.29
C GLN A 106 -0.76 -14.49 -19.92
N GLU A 107 -0.44 -13.43 -19.18
CA GLU A 107 0.16 -12.22 -19.77
C GLU A 107 1.57 -12.49 -20.32
N GLY A 108 2.42 -13.18 -19.54
CA GLY A 108 3.75 -13.58 -20.00
C GLY A 108 3.71 -14.49 -21.21
N SER A 109 2.84 -15.51 -21.21
CA SER A 109 2.71 -16.45 -22.32
C SER A 109 2.08 -15.81 -23.58
N ARG A 110 1.14 -14.87 -23.43
CA ARG A 110 0.56 -14.12 -24.56
C ARG A 110 1.55 -13.13 -25.18
N ALA A 111 2.39 -12.48 -24.39
CA ALA A 111 3.44 -11.59 -24.88
C ALA A 111 4.49 -12.39 -25.69
N LEU A 112 4.97 -13.50 -25.14
CA LEU A 112 5.94 -14.38 -25.80
C LEU A 112 5.40 -14.96 -27.11
N LYS A 113 4.13 -15.40 -27.12
CA LYS A 113 3.47 -15.91 -28.35
C LYS A 113 3.34 -14.84 -29.44
N LYS A 114 3.17 -13.56 -29.06
CA LYS A 114 3.12 -12.46 -30.04
C LYS A 114 4.50 -12.20 -30.64
N GLU A 115 5.54 -12.14 -29.81
CA GLU A 115 6.92 -11.94 -30.28
C GLU A 115 7.36 -13.05 -31.24
N ILE A 116 7.17 -14.32 -30.87
CA ILE A 116 7.50 -15.47 -31.72
C ILE A 116 6.73 -15.43 -33.05
N LYS A 117 5.45 -15.02 -33.01
CA LYS A 117 4.63 -14.92 -34.22
C LYS A 117 5.09 -13.82 -35.17
N GLU A 118 5.52 -12.68 -34.64
CA GLU A 118 6.08 -11.59 -35.44
C GLU A 118 7.44 -11.98 -36.03
N GLU A 119 8.33 -12.64 -35.27
CA GLU A 119 9.61 -13.14 -35.80
C GLU A 119 9.40 -14.12 -36.96
N ILE A 120 8.55 -15.14 -36.78
CA ILE A 120 8.25 -16.11 -37.84
C ILE A 120 7.66 -15.42 -39.08
N LYS A 121 6.77 -14.44 -38.89
CA LYS A 121 6.18 -13.70 -40.00
C LYS A 121 7.25 -12.91 -40.77
N THR A 122 8.19 -12.32 -40.06
CA THR A 122 9.31 -11.56 -40.65
C THR A 122 10.27 -12.49 -41.41
N GLU A 123 10.53 -13.69 -40.89
CA GLU A 123 11.34 -14.72 -41.55
C GLU A 123 10.70 -15.18 -42.87
N ILE A 124 9.38 -15.45 -42.85
CA ILE A 124 8.62 -15.87 -44.03
C ILE A 124 8.55 -14.76 -45.10
N GLU A 125 8.46 -13.50 -44.69
CA GLU A 125 8.52 -12.37 -45.64
C GLU A 125 9.90 -12.22 -46.28
N LYS A 126 10.99 -12.54 -45.56
CA LYS A 126 12.36 -12.57 -46.12
C LYS A 126 12.56 -13.71 -47.12
N GLU A 127 12.16 -14.94 -46.78
CA GLU A 127 12.26 -16.08 -47.70
C GLU A 127 11.48 -15.85 -49.01
N LYS A 128 10.31 -15.21 -48.94
CA LYS A 128 9.51 -14.87 -50.14
C LYS A 128 10.11 -13.78 -51.03
N MET A 129 11.06 -13.00 -50.51
CA MET A 129 11.79 -11.99 -51.31
C MET A 129 13.05 -12.56 -51.96
N ASP A 130 13.68 -13.58 -51.38
CA ASP A 130 14.88 -14.22 -51.94
C ASP A 130 14.55 -15.21 -53.09
N ASP A 131 13.31 -15.70 -53.16
CA ASP A 131 12.84 -16.65 -54.19
C ASP A 131 12.30 -15.96 -55.47
N LYS A 132 12.53 -14.65 -55.63
CA LYS A 132 11.97 -13.81 -56.70
C LYS A 132 13.04 -13.01 -57.44
#